data_AF-A0A9D6VFP8-F1
#
_entry.id   AF-A0A9D6VFP8-F1
#
_cell.length_a   1.000
_cell.length_b   1.000
_cell.length_c   1.000
_cell.angle_alpha   90.00
_cell.angle_beta   90.00
_cell.angle_gamma   90.00
#
_symmetry.space_group_name_H-M   'P 1'
#
loop_
_entity.id
_entity.type
_entity.pdbx_description
1 polymer ?
#
loop_
_entity_poly.entity_id
_entity_poly.type
_entity_poly.pdbx_seq_one_letter_code
_entity_poly.pdbx_strand_id
1 'polypeptide(L)'
;MEKHLTEEQHWDLFQRLFPNGLHDPSLVQKLAPKGWERSPLVLVYHPTAEQVYEETLRLRDNLRRLRRRTSPPEEEPQIMLDALRREMPVDAPKPTKECADLLGCCLWDVFADNHDVCTDKGALVDLGSFRAAAGFIADFRHRRSHSEARLTERRDYIEFYLGTWMVRHRADLTPVYELIFRRMQQLGLDWRYVHPRLMLVDLRPLHEALESENVPEAVRYDPTENYWRERREAARDAEVADLQRNLDEAYKESVEEARHDLPPATVRAYQQVYGRFPAGWPPEGEGENSS
;
A
#
# COMPACT_ATOMS: atom_id res chain seq x y z
N MET A 1 10.71 -15.65 -18.71
CA MET A 1 10.54 -16.05 -17.30
C MET A 1 11.32 -15.04 -16.49
N GLU A 2 10.65 -14.08 -15.87
CA GLU A 2 11.32 -13.12 -14.99
C GLU A 2 11.93 -13.86 -13.81
N LYS A 3 13.16 -13.50 -13.44
CA LYS A 3 13.86 -14.16 -12.34
C LYS A 3 13.51 -13.43 -11.05
N HIS A 4 13.00 -14.14 -10.07
CA HIS A 4 12.71 -13.57 -8.75
C HIS A 4 13.89 -13.86 -7.81
N LEU A 5 14.20 -12.93 -6.92
CA LEU A 5 15.10 -13.20 -5.81
C LEU A 5 14.47 -14.21 -4.84
N THR A 6 15.32 -15.00 -4.18
CA THR A 6 14.88 -15.87 -3.09
C THR A 6 14.69 -15.09 -1.80
N GLU A 7 14.00 -15.68 -0.82
CA GLU A 7 13.81 -15.08 0.49
C GLU A 7 15.14 -14.73 1.20
N GLU A 8 16.14 -15.61 1.11
CA GLU A 8 17.49 -15.36 1.63
C GLU A 8 18.14 -14.15 0.95
N GLN A 9 17.96 -14.02 -0.37
CA GLN A 9 18.46 -12.88 -1.14
C GLN A 9 17.72 -11.58 -0.79
N HIS A 10 16.43 -11.64 -0.47
CA HIS A 10 15.68 -10.48 0.05
C HIS A 10 16.26 -10.02 1.38
N TRP A 11 16.52 -10.96 2.30
CA TRP A 11 17.08 -10.65 3.61
C TRP A 11 18.47 -10.02 3.50
N ASP A 12 19.35 -10.62 2.69
CA ASP A 12 20.69 -10.09 2.40
C ASP A 12 20.63 -8.69 1.78
N LEU A 13 19.69 -8.47 0.85
CA LEU A 13 19.49 -7.17 0.24
C LEU A 13 19.07 -6.13 1.28
N PHE A 14 18.10 -6.45 2.14
CA PHE A 14 17.64 -5.54 3.19
C PHE A 14 18.73 -5.28 4.24
N GLN A 15 19.57 -6.26 4.57
CA GLN A 15 20.75 -6.04 5.39
C GLN A 15 21.75 -5.09 4.73
N ARG A 16 21.97 -5.20 3.41
CA ARG A 16 22.85 -4.26 2.69
C ARG A 16 22.25 -2.86 2.63
N LEU A 17 20.93 -2.75 2.47
CA LEU A 17 20.23 -1.46 2.54
C LEU A 17 20.33 -0.87 3.96
N PHE A 18 20.11 -1.65 5.01
CA PHE A 18 20.08 -1.22 6.42
C PHE A 18 20.92 -2.15 7.30
N PRO A 19 22.26 -2.00 7.31
CA PRO A 19 23.17 -2.96 7.97
C PRO A 19 22.99 -3.01 9.49
N ASN A 20 22.57 -1.90 10.09
CA ASN A 20 22.27 -1.81 11.52
C ASN A 20 20.76 -1.93 11.81
N GLY A 21 19.97 -2.40 10.84
CA GLY A 21 18.51 -2.45 10.94
C GLY A 21 17.83 -1.08 10.95
N LEU A 22 16.50 -1.07 11.10
CA LEU A 22 15.70 0.16 11.05
C LEU A 22 15.77 1.00 12.33
N HIS A 23 16.19 0.40 13.45
CA HIS A 23 16.38 1.09 14.74
C HIS A 23 17.77 1.76 14.88
N ASP A 24 18.56 1.87 13.81
CA ASP A 24 19.85 2.54 13.85
C ASP A 24 19.68 4.04 14.17
N PRO A 25 20.21 4.56 15.30
CA PRO A 25 20.11 5.99 15.64
C PRO A 25 20.69 6.91 14.58
N SER A 26 21.63 6.43 13.75
CA SER A 26 22.19 7.21 12.64
C SER A 26 21.14 7.57 11.58
N LEU A 27 20.06 6.79 11.47
CA LEU A 27 18.93 7.07 10.57
C LEU A 27 18.17 8.31 11.02
N VAL A 28 17.94 8.46 12.33
CA VAL A 28 17.33 9.66 12.91
C VAL A 28 18.20 10.88 12.61
N GLN A 29 19.52 10.77 12.79
CA GLN A 29 20.42 11.88 12.53
C GLN A 29 20.47 12.28 11.03
N LYS A 30 20.30 11.31 10.12
CA LYS A 30 20.21 11.56 8.67
C LYS A 30 18.91 12.24 8.27
N LEU A 31 17.77 11.79 8.81
CA LEU A 31 16.45 12.30 8.45
C LEU A 31 16.07 13.57 9.22
N ALA A 32 16.61 13.75 10.42
CA ALA A 32 16.32 14.84 11.34
C ALA A 32 17.60 15.35 12.01
N PRO A 33 18.52 15.98 11.25
CA PRO A 33 19.84 16.41 11.76
C PRO A 33 19.75 17.44 12.90
N LYS A 34 18.63 18.17 13.01
CA LYS A 34 18.37 19.15 14.08
C LYS A 34 17.64 18.54 15.30
N GLY A 35 17.43 17.24 15.32
CA GLY A 35 16.60 16.53 16.30
C GLY A 35 15.22 16.18 15.73
N TRP A 36 14.68 15.03 16.15
CA TRP A 36 13.42 14.48 15.64
C TRP A 36 12.23 15.35 15.99
N GLU A 37 12.20 15.89 17.21
CA GLU A 37 11.16 16.77 17.73
C GLU A 37 11.08 18.11 16.97
N ARG A 38 12.15 18.47 16.26
CA ARG A 38 12.21 19.67 15.41
C ARG A 38 12.05 19.36 13.93
N SER A 39 11.90 18.08 13.58
CA SER A 39 11.67 17.64 12.21
C SER A 39 10.19 17.71 11.89
N PRO A 40 9.78 18.16 10.68
CA PRO A 40 8.40 18.03 10.22
C PRO A 40 7.89 16.59 10.26
N LEU A 41 8.78 15.60 10.17
CA LEU A 41 8.43 14.17 10.23
C LEU A 41 7.82 13.76 11.58
N VAL A 42 8.00 14.53 12.66
CA VAL A 42 7.36 14.25 13.95
C VAL A 42 5.83 14.26 13.83
N LEU A 43 5.28 15.07 12.91
CA LEU A 43 3.84 15.22 12.69
C LEU A 43 3.17 13.94 12.17
N VAL A 44 3.95 12.99 11.63
CA VAL A 44 3.43 11.68 11.22
C VAL A 44 2.75 10.97 12.40
N TYR A 45 3.40 10.99 13.58
CA TYR A 45 2.92 10.34 14.80
C TYR A 45 2.35 11.32 15.82
N HIS A 46 2.72 12.59 15.72
CA HIS A 46 2.28 13.68 16.59
C HIS A 46 1.60 14.78 15.75
N PRO A 47 0.51 14.47 15.03
CA PRO A 47 -0.16 15.45 14.19
C PRO A 47 -0.72 16.60 15.03
N THR A 48 -1.01 17.73 14.40
CA THR A 48 -1.76 18.80 15.07
C THR A 48 -3.25 18.48 15.10
N ALA A 49 -4.00 19.15 15.98
CA ALA A 49 -5.46 18.98 16.04
C ALA A 49 -6.15 19.35 14.72
N GLU A 50 -5.61 20.34 14.02
CA GLU A 50 -6.06 20.77 12.70
C GLU A 50 -5.86 19.66 11.67
N GLN A 51 -4.70 18.99 11.66
CA GLN A 51 -4.45 17.86 10.77
C GLN A 51 -5.41 16.70 11.03
N VAL A 52 -5.62 16.33 12.30
CA VAL A 52 -6.58 15.27 12.67
C VAL A 52 -8.00 15.64 12.24
N TYR A 53 -8.38 16.90 12.42
CA TYR A 53 -9.69 17.41 12.00
C TYR A 53 -9.89 17.30 10.48
N GLU A 54 -8.94 17.79 9.69
CA GLU A 54 -8.97 17.72 8.23
C GLU A 54 -8.98 16.29 7.71
N GLU A 55 -8.15 15.41 8.29
CA GLU A 55 -8.13 13.98 7.96
C GLU A 55 -9.49 13.33 8.21
N THR A 56 -10.14 13.66 9.32
CA THR A 56 -11.44 13.10 9.67
C THR A 56 -12.53 13.58 8.71
N LEU A 57 -12.52 14.88 8.34
CA LEU A 57 -13.45 15.42 7.34
C LEU A 57 -13.25 14.74 5.97
N ARG A 58 -12.01 14.62 5.51
CA ARG A 58 -11.69 13.95 4.25
C ARG A 58 -12.14 12.49 4.24
N LEU A 59 -11.92 11.76 5.34
CA LEU A 59 -12.35 10.37 5.46
C LEU A 59 -13.88 10.25 5.36
N ARG A 60 -14.62 11.14 6.04
CA ARG A 60 -16.09 11.19 5.95
C ARG A 60 -16.56 11.46 4.53
N ASP A 61 -15.94 12.41 3.84
CA ASP A 61 -16.30 12.73 2.45
C ASP A 61 -16.01 11.56 1.50
N ASN A 62 -14.88 10.88 1.66
CA ASN A 62 -14.55 9.67 0.90
C ASN A 62 -15.58 8.54 1.15
N LEU A 63 -15.93 8.29 2.42
CA LEU A 63 -16.96 7.30 2.78
C LEU A 63 -18.34 7.66 2.22
N ARG A 64 -18.71 8.95 2.19
CA ARG A 64 -19.95 9.42 1.57
C ARG A 64 -19.97 9.19 0.06
N ARG A 65 -18.85 9.43 -0.62
CA ARG A 65 -18.72 9.15 -2.06
C ARG A 65 -18.89 7.66 -2.36
N LEU A 66 -18.35 6.78 -1.52
CA LEU A 66 -18.51 5.32 -1.63
C LEU A 66 -19.94 4.85 -1.32
N ARG A 67 -20.68 5.54 -0.46
CA ARG A 67 -22.03 5.16 -0.01
C ARG A 67 -23.18 5.51 -0.97
N ARG A 68 -22.94 5.96 -2.20
CA ARG A 68 -24.02 6.36 -3.12
C ARG A 68 -24.83 5.16 -3.65
N ARG A 69 -25.92 4.79 -2.95
CA ARG A 69 -27.28 4.59 -3.50
C ARG A 69 -28.41 4.13 -2.55
N THR A 70 -28.15 3.72 -1.30
CA THR A 70 -29.18 2.92 -0.58
C THR A 70 -29.79 3.50 0.71
N SER A 71 -29.28 4.57 1.31
CA SER A 71 -29.87 5.11 2.56
C SER A 71 -29.80 6.65 2.67
N PRO A 72 -30.79 7.29 3.30
CA PRO A 72 -30.71 8.71 3.65
C PRO A 72 -29.52 8.95 4.60
N PRO A 73 -28.88 10.13 4.55
CA PRO A 73 -27.78 10.44 5.43
C PRO A 73 -28.27 10.47 6.88
N GLU A 74 -27.79 9.57 7.72
CA GLU A 74 -27.85 9.75 9.17
C GLU A 74 -27.09 11.03 9.54
N GLU A 75 -27.64 11.84 10.44
CA GLU A 75 -26.94 13.02 10.98
C GLU A 75 -25.68 12.56 11.73
N GLU A 76 -24.53 12.61 11.05
CA GLU A 76 -23.25 12.33 11.69
C GLU A 76 -22.94 13.41 12.73
N PRO A 77 -22.45 13.03 13.92
CA PRO A 77 -22.12 13.99 14.96
C PRO A 77 -21.09 15.01 14.46
N GLN A 78 -21.34 16.29 14.78
CA GLN A 78 -20.48 17.40 14.40
C GLN A 78 -19.13 17.26 15.10
N ILE A 79 -18.04 17.23 14.33
CA ILE A 79 -16.69 17.20 14.88
C ILE A 79 -16.32 18.63 15.25
N MET A 80 -15.92 18.84 16.51
CA MET A 80 -15.51 20.14 17.01
C MET A 80 -13.98 20.15 17.20
N LEU A 81 -13.28 21.05 16.50
CA LEU A 81 -11.82 21.17 16.61
C LEU A 81 -11.35 21.41 18.06
N ASP A 82 -12.10 22.19 18.83
CA ASP A 82 -11.76 22.45 20.24
C ASP A 82 -11.93 21.23 21.14
N ALA A 83 -12.80 20.28 20.78
CA ALA A 83 -12.89 19.00 21.49
C ALA A 83 -11.66 18.14 21.19
N LEU A 84 -11.26 18.04 19.91
CA LEU A 84 -10.04 17.34 19.50
C LEU A 84 -8.81 17.89 20.21
N ARG A 85 -8.65 19.23 20.25
CA ARG A 85 -7.53 19.87 20.97
C ARG A 85 -7.42 19.47 22.44
N ARG A 86 -8.53 19.15 23.11
CA ARG A 86 -8.55 18.74 24.53
C ARG A 86 -8.29 17.25 24.71
N GLU A 87 -8.69 16.43 23.75
CA GLU A 87 -8.65 14.97 23.82
C GLU A 87 -7.38 14.36 23.23
N MET A 88 -6.59 15.15 22.50
CA MET A 88 -5.36 14.64 21.88
C MET A 88 -4.33 14.19 22.92
N PRO A 89 -3.80 12.96 22.80
CA PRO A 89 -2.75 12.49 23.69
C PRO A 89 -1.46 13.29 23.48
N VAL A 90 -0.81 13.64 24.59
CA VAL A 90 0.50 14.30 24.60
C VAL A 90 1.56 13.26 24.97
N ASP A 91 1.82 12.35 24.04
CA ASP A 91 2.91 11.39 24.20
C ASP A 91 4.24 12.05 23.83
N ALA A 92 5.28 11.77 24.60
CA ALA A 92 6.62 12.22 24.24
C ALA A 92 7.09 11.48 22.97
N PRO A 93 7.72 12.18 22.00
CA PRO A 93 8.29 11.55 20.83
C PRO A 93 9.30 10.46 21.20
N LYS A 94 9.30 9.37 20.43
CA LYS A 94 10.22 8.24 20.55
C LYS A 94 11.05 8.13 19.27
N PRO A 95 12.09 8.97 19.09
CA PRO A 95 12.73 9.19 17.79
C PRO A 95 13.16 7.92 17.07
N THR A 96 13.88 7.02 17.74
CA THR A 96 14.39 5.78 17.14
C THR A 96 13.28 4.79 16.78
N LYS A 97 12.18 4.78 17.57
CA LYS A 97 11.04 3.92 17.29
C LYS A 97 10.22 4.47 16.13
N GLU A 98 9.81 5.73 16.23
CA GLU A 98 9.00 6.42 15.22
C GLU A 98 9.71 6.48 13.86
N CYS A 99 11.02 6.74 13.85
CA CYS A 99 11.81 6.69 12.62
C CYS A 99 11.83 5.30 11.99
N ALA A 100 11.99 4.24 12.79
CA ALA A 100 11.95 2.86 12.31
C ALA A 100 10.57 2.48 11.76
N ASP A 101 9.50 2.94 12.42
CA ASP A 101 8.11 2.70 12.02
C ASP A 101 7.84 3.41 10.68
N LEU A 102 8.24 4.67 10.55
CA LEU A 102 8.05 5.43 9.31
C LEU A 102 8.85 4.84 8.15
N LEU A 103 10.10 4.41 8.41
CA LEU A 103 10.91 3.71 7.42
C LEU A 103 10.25 2.40 6.98
N GLY A 104 9.68 1.62 7.90
CA GLY A 104 8.96 0.41 7.57
C GLY A 104 7.75 0.68 6.66
N CYS A 105 6.95 1.72 6.99
CA CYS A 105 5.84 2.16 6.13
C CYS A 105 6.33 2.58 4.73
N CYS A 106 7.39 3.38 4.64
CA CYS A 106 7.92 3.84 3.36
C CYS A 106 8.58 2.72 2.54
N LEU A 107 9.16 1.70 3.21
CA LEU A 107 9.67 0.50 2.54
C LEU A 107 8.52 -0.31 1.95
N TRP A 108 7.39 -0.41 2.65
CA TRP A 108 6.20 -1.05 2.09
C TRP A 108 5.73 -0.32 0.84
N ASP A 109 5.66 1.02 0.87
CA ASP A 109 5.28 1.80 -0.32
C ASP A 109 6.21 1.52 -1.51
N VAL A 110 7.52 1.43 -1.30
CA VAL A 110 8.51 1.23 -2.37
C VAL A 110 8.52 -0.20 -2.93
N PHE A 111 8.41 -1.21 -2.06
CA PHE A 111 8.59 -2.62 -2.41
C PHE A 111 7.28 -3.40 -2.59
N ALA A 112 6.13 -2.83 -2.23
CA ALA A 112 4.87 -3.58 -2.16
C ALA A 112 3.63 -2.84 -2.68
N ASP A 113 3.62 -1.51 -2.84
CA ASP A 113 2.44 -0.75 -3.31
C ASP A 113 2.22 -0.87 -4.84
N ASN A 114 2.20 -2.11 -5.34
CA ASN A 114 2.16 -2.52 -6.75
C ASN A 114 3.40 -2.15 -7.57
N HIS A 115 4.39 -1.50 -6.98
CA HIS A 115 5.62 -1.11 -7.67
C HIS A 115 6.63 -2.23 -7.71
N ASP A 116 7.50 -2.21 -8.73
CA ASP A 116 8.56 -3.21 -8.86
C ASP A 116 9.93 -2.64 -8.54
N VAL A 117 10.70 -3.42 -7.80
CA VAL A 117 12.13 -3.17 -7.59
C VAL A 117 12.91 -4.22 -8.39
N CYS A 118 13.80 -3.77 -9.25
CA CYS A 118 14.60 -4.62 -10.12
C CYS A 118 16.08 -4.51 -9.77
N THR A 119 16.82 -5.61 -9.87
CA THR A 119 18.28 -5.58 -9.86
C THR A 119 18.85 -5.15 -11.22
N ASP A 120 20.11 -4.76 -11.24
CA ASP A 120 20.91 -4.52 -12.46
C ASP A 120 20.84 -5.68 -13.49
N LYS A 121 20.67 -6.91 -13.00
CA LYS A 121 20.53 -8.13 -13.81
C LYS A 121 19.08 -8.40 -14.27
N GLY A 122 18.15 -7.50 -13.98
CA GLY A 122 16.74 -7.63 -14.33
C GLY A 122 15.95 -8.62 -13.47
N ALA A 123 16.52 -9.11 -12.35
CA ALA A 123 15.77 -9.93 -11.41
C ALA A 123 14.88 -9.05 -10.52
N LEU A 124 13.65 -9.49 -10.29
CA LEU A 124 12.66 -8.81 -9.46
C LEU A 124 12.89 -9.09 -7.96
N VAL A 125 12.77 -8.05 -7.15
CA VAL A 125 12.69 -8.13 -5.69
C VAL A 125 11.22 -8.20 -5.31
N ASP A 126 10.66 -9.40 -5.37
CA ASP A 126 9.25 -9.65 -5.13
C ASP A 126 9.04 -10.22 -3.71
N LEU A 127 8.55 -9.37 -2.80
CA LEU A 127 8.27 -9.77 -1.41
C LEU A 127 6.95 -10.54 -1.26
N GLY A 128 6.26 -10.84 -2.37
CA GLY A 128 4.98 -11.51 -2.42
C GLY A 128 3.80 -10.56 -2.21
N SER A 129 2.69 -11.10 -1.70
CA SER A 129 1.48 -10.29 -1.43
C SER A 129 1.75 -9.10 -0.50
N PHE A 130 0.86 -8.10 -0.50
CA PHE A 130 0.91 -6.96 0.42
C PHE A 130 1.10 -7.35 1.90
N ARG A 131 0.47 -8.45 2.32
CA ARG A 131 0.61 -8.99 3.68
C ARG A 131 1.96 -9.66 3.90
N ALA A 132 2.46 -10.38 2.89
CA ALA A 132 3.77 -11.02 2.96
C ALA A 132 4.88 -9.97 3.04
N ALA A 133 4.84 -8.94 2.20
CA ALA A 133 5.79 -7.83 2.23
C ALA A 133 5.77 -7.09 3.58
N ALA A 134 4.58 -6.76 4.10
CA ALA A 134 4.46 -6.11 5.41
C ALA A 134 4.97 -7.01 6.56
N GLY A 135 4.71 -8.33 6.50
CA GLY A 135 5.26 -9.30 7.44
C GLY A 135 6.78 -9.40 7.37
N PHE A 136 7.36 -9.43 6.17
CA PHE A 136 8.81 -9.42 5.96
C PHE A 136 9.47 -8.16 6.55
N ILE A 137 8.89 -6.98 6.30
CA ILE A 137 9.39 -5.71 6.86
C ILE A 137 9.30 -5.70 8.40
N ALA A 138 8.22 -6.25 8.96
CA ALA A 138 8.10 -6.40 10.41
C ALA A 138 9.19 -7.31 10.97
N ASP A 139 9.39 -8.49 10.39
CA ASP A 139 10.43 -9.42 10.82
C ASP A 139 11.83 -8.81 10.68
N PHE A 140 12.10 -8.06 9.60
CA PHE A 140 13.35 -7.31 9.42
C PHE A 140 13.57 -6.23 10.49
N ARG A 141 12.54 -5.42 10.79
CA ARG A 141 12.60 -4.40 11.84
C ARG A 141 12.93 -5.00 13.21
N HIS A 142 12.28 -6.12 13.53
CA HIS A 142 12.47 -6.83 14.81
C HIS A 142 13.71 -7.74 14.81
N ARG A 143 14.48 -7.79 13.71
CA ARG A 143 15.64 -8.67 13.49
C ARG A 143 15.35 -10.15 13.78
N ARG A 144 14.16 -10.62 13.41
CA ARG A 144 13.80 -12.04 13.50
C ARG A 144 13.96 -12.65 12.13
N SER A 145 14.86 -13.63 11.99
CA SER A 145 14.88 -14.42 10.75
C SER A 145 13.61 -15.29 10.70
N HIS A 146 12.98 -15.37 9.54
CA HIS A 146 11.77 -16.18 9.31
C HIS A 146 11.95 -17.66 9.68
N SER A 147 13.20 -18.18 9.74
CA SER A 147 13.50 -19.56 10.12
C SER A 147 13.23 -19.90 11.59
N GLU A 148 13.11 -18.90 12.47
CA GLU A 148 12.95 -19.10 13.92
C GLU A 148 11.55 -18.71 14.45
N ALA A 149 10.72 -18.05 13.63
CA ALA A 149 9.43 -17.53 14.07
C ALA A 149 8.31 -18.57 13.94
N ARG A 150 7.76 -19.04 15.08
CA ARG A 150 6.47 -19.76 15.08
C ARG A 150 5.38 -18.86 14.48
N LEU A 151 4.44 -19.43 13.74
CA LEU A 151 3.31 -18.71 13.11
C LEU A 151 2.53 -17.83 14.11
N THR A 152 2.51 -18.19 15.39
CA THR A 152 1.85 -17.47 16.48
C THR A 152 2.68 -16.34 17.10
N GLU A 153 3.97 -16.24 16.77
CA GLU A 153 4.92 -15.24 17.28
C GLU A 153 5.31 -14.19 16.24
N ARG A 154 4.87 -14.36 14.98
CA ARG A 154 4.93 -13.33 13.96
C ARG A 154 4.12 -12.15 14.45
N ARG A 155 4.78 -11.03 14.75
CA ARG A 155 4.05 -9.78 14.94
C ARG A 155 3.40 -9.44 13.61
N ASP A 156 2.12 -9.15 13.73
CA ASP A 156 1.17 -9.16 12.64
C ASP A 156 1.59 -8.14 11.58
N TYR A 157 1.65 -8.57 10.31
CA TYR A 157 1.88 -7.75 9.13
C TYR A 157 1.09 -6.42 9.13
N ILE A 158 0.01 -6.35 9.91
CA ILE A 158 -0.74 -5.14 10.25
C ILE A 158 0.15 -3.94 10.61
N GLU A 159 1.35 -4.11 11.20
CA GLU A 159 2.24 -2.98 11.54
C GLU A 159 2.59 -2.11 10.33
N PHE A 160 2.75 -2.72 9.14
CA PHE A 160 3.12 -2.02 7.90
C PHE A 160 2.12 -2.22 6.77
N TYR A 161 1.01 -2.91 7.04
CA TYR A 161 -0.04 -3.13 6.06
C TYR A 161 -0.64 -1.79 5.62
N LEU A 162 -0.63 -1.52 4.31
CA LEU A 162 -1.02 -0.24 3.67
C LEU A 162 -0.02 0.91 3.87
N GLY A 163 1.21 0.62 4.32
CA GLY A 163 2.34 1.54 4.30
C GLY A 163 2.02 2.91 4.90
N THR A 164 2.13 3.96 4.10
CA THR A 164 1.90 5.35 4.55
C THR A 164 0.48 5.86 4.30
N TRP A 165 -0.47 5.05 3.80
CA TRP A 165 -1.82 5.50 3.43
C TRP A 165 -2.49 6.42 4.46
N MET A 166 -2.39 6.07 5.75
CA MET A 166 -3.02 6.81 6.84
C MET A 166 -2.27 8.08 7.27
N VAL A 167 -0.98 8.19 6.95
CA VAL A 167 -0.09 9.21 7.53
C VAL A 167 0.66 10.08 6.51
N ARG A 168 0.62 9.72 5.22
CA ARG A 168 1.36 10.38 4.13
C ARG A 168 1.05 11.87 3.92
N HIS A 169 -0.05 12.35 4.48
CA HIS A 169 -0.47 13.75 4.38
C HIS A 169 -0.06 14.60 5.58
N ARG A 170 0.50 13.98 6.63
CA ARG A 170 0.87 14.67 7.87
C ARG A 170 2.22 15.39 7.79
N ALA A 171 3.10 14.92 6.90
CA ALA A 171 4.42 15.49 6.67
C ALA A 171 4.89 15.19 5.25
N ASP A 172 5.87 15.94 4.76
CA ASP A 172 6.56 15.60 3.50
C ASP A 172 7.49 14.40 3.71
N LEU A 173 7.13 13.27 3.11
CA LEU A 173 7.88 12.01 3.21
C LEU A 173 9.02 11.89 2.17
N THR A 174 9.17 12.87 1.28
CA THR A 174 10.20 12.89 0.22
C THR A 174 11.62 12.59 0.76
N PRO A 175 12.07 13.15 1.91
CA PRO A 175 13.40 12.84 2.46
C PRO A 175 13.59 11.36 2.87
N VAL A 176 12.51 10.69 3.30
CA VAL A 176 12.56 9.27 3.69
C VAL A 176 12.70 8.39 2.46
N TYR A 177 11.90 8.65 1.42
CA TYR A 177 12.03 7.95 0.14
C TYR A 177 13.38 8.21 -0.52
N GLU A 178 13.92 9.43 -0.49
CA GLU A 178 15.26 9.73 -1.01
C GLU A 178 16.34 8.90 -0.30
N LEU A 179 16.24 8.72 1.02
CA LEU A 179 17.17 7.88 1.76
C LEU A 179 17.12 6.43 1.27
N ILE A 180 15.91 5.88 1.07
CA ILE A 180 15.70 4.54 0.55
C ILE A 180 16.27 4.43 -0.88
N PHE A 181 15.89 5.34 -1.78
CA PHE A 181 16.36 5.33 -3.17
C PHE A 181 17.86 5.54 -3.30
N ARG A 182 18.50 6.40 -2.48
CA ARG A 182 19.97 6.54 -2.49
C ARG A 182 20.66 5.23 -2.15
N ARG A 183 20.13 4.47 -1.19
CA ARG A 183 20.66 3.16 -0.82
C ARG A 183 20.39 2.13 -1.91
N MET A 184 19.21 2.13 -2.51
CA MET A 184 18.89 1.29 -3.66
C MET A 184 19.85 1.54 -4.84
N GLN A 185 20.07 2.81 -5.19
CA GLN A 185 20.97 3.23 -6.26
C GLN A 185 22.41 2.75 -6.02
N GLN A 186 22.90 2.86 -4.78
CA GLN A 186 24.23 2.36 -4.39
C GLN A 186 24.38 0.84 -4.54
N LEU A 187 23.27 0.10 -4.49
CA LEU A 187 23.23 -1.35 -4.69
C LEU A 187 22.93 -1.77 -6.13
N GLY A 188 22.80 -0.80 -7.06
CA GLY A 188 22.46 -1.08 -8.46
C GLY A 188 21.01 -1.53 -8.66
N LEU A 189 20.11 -1.15 -7.75
CA LEU A 189 18.68 -1.39 -7.91
C LEU A 189 18.03 -0.28 -8.74
N ASP A 190 16.97 -0.64 -9.43
CA ASP A 190 16.07 0.28 -10.13
C ASP A 190 14.62 0.09 -9.65
N TRP A 191 13.76 1.05 -9.95
CA TRP A 191 12.37 1.06 -9.50
C TRP A 191 11.44 1.42 -10.65
N ARG A 192 10.40 0.60 -10.83
CA ARG A 192 9.34 0.80 -11.81
C ARG A 192 8.07 1.19 -11.06
N TYR A 193 7.56 2.37 -11.41
CA TYR A 193 6.28 2.83 -10.93
C TYR A 193 5.16 2.09 -11.66
N VAL A 194 4.15 1.69 -10.91
CA VAL A 194 2.93 1.06 -11.42
C VAL A 194 1.76 1.84 -10.83
N HIS A 195 0.93 2.40 -11.71
CA HIS A 195 -0.23 3.17 -11.24
C HIS A 195 -1.24 2.24 -10.57
N PRO A 196 -1.73 2.55 -9.35
CA PRO A 196 -2.67 1.69 -8.66
C PRO A 196 -3.91 1.40 -9.50
N ARG A 197 -4.23 0.12 -9.68
CA ARG A 197 -5.47 -0.34 -10.33
C ARG A 197 -6.24 -1.21 -9.36
N LEU A 198 -7.47 -0.81 -9.05
CA LEU A 198 -8.39 -1.65 -8.33
C LEU A 198 -8.93 -2.72 -9.28
N MET A 199 -8.73 -3.98 -8.91
CA MET A 199 -9.24 -5.12 -9.66
C MET A 199 -10.34 -5.82 -8.87
N LEU A 200 -11.38 -6.25 -9.58
CA LEU A 200 -12.37 -7.16 -9.03
C LEU A 200 -11.84 -8.59 -9.10
N VAL A 201 -11.78 -9.27 -7.96
CA VAL A 201 -11.43 -10.70 -7.90
C VAL A 201 -12.73 -11.49 -7.77
N ASP A 202 -13.07 -12.25 -8.82
CA ASP A 202 -14.18 -13.19 -8.77
C ASP A 202 -13.76 -14.49 -8.07
N LEU A 203 -14.32 -14.73 -6.89
CA LEU A 203 -14.03 -15.93 -6.09
C LEU A 203 -14.98 -17.10 -6.37
N ARG A 204 -15.98 -16.93 -7.26
CA ARG A 204 -16.93 -18.00 -7.59
C ARG A 204 -16.26 -19.29 -8.08
N PRO A 205 -15.26 -19.25 -8.98
CA PRO A 205 -14.61 -20.48 -9.44
C PRO A 205 -13.96 -21.27 -8.30
N LEU A 206 -13.45 -20.57 -7.28
CA LEU A 206 -12.88 -21.20 -6.09
C LEU A 206 -13.98 -21.82 -5.21
N HIS A 207 -15.11 -21.13 -5.06
CA HIS A 207 -16.25 -21.61 -4.29
C HIS A 207 -16.89 -22.85 -4.94
N GLU A 208 -17.10 -22.82 -6.25
CA GLU A 208 -17.64 -23.93 -7.04
C GLU A 208 -16.71 -25.15 -7.00
N ALA A 209 -15.40 -24.95 -7.10
CA ALA A 209 -14.41 -26.02 -6.95
C ALA A 209 -14.52 -26.70 -5.57
N LEU A 210 -14.68 -25.93 -4.49
CA LEU A 210 -14.83 -26.44 -3.12
C LEU A 210 -16.18 -27.14 -2.88
N GLU A 211 -17.25 -26.70 -3.53
CA GLU A 211 -18.58 -27.30 -3.38
C GLU A 211 -18.78 -28.56 -4.25
N SER A 212 -18.09 -28.64 -5.39
CA SER A 212 -18.19 -29.75 -6.35
C SER A 212 -17.70 -31.11 -5.82
N GLU A 213 -16.90 -31.11 -4.75
CA GLU A 213 -16.36 -32.36 -4.16
C GLU A 213 -17.41 -33.22 -3.42
N ASN A 214 -18.65 -32.74 -3.20
CA ASN A 214 -19.53 -33.37 -2.20
C ASN A 214 -20.94 -33.82 -2.63
N VAL A 215 -21.39 -33.70 -3.90
CA VAL A 215 -22.75 -34.20 -4.26
C VAL A 215 -22.85 -34.79 -5.69
N PRO A 216 -23.40 -36.02 -5.86
CA PRO A 216 -23.64 -36.60 -7.19
C PRO A 216 -24.66 -35.81 -8.03
N GLU A 217 -24.30 -35.52 -9.28
CA GLU A 217 -25.04 -34.73 -10.26
C GLU A 217 -26.45 -35.30 -10.58
N ALA A 218 -26.60 -36.61 -10.49
CA ALA A 218 -27.82 -37.33 -10.85
C ALA A 218 -29.04 -37.10 -9.92
N VAL A 219 -28.88 -36.43 -8.78
CA VAL A 219 -29.93 -36.25 -7.75
C VAL A 219 -30.56 -34.83 -7.76
N ARG A 220 -30.09 -33.90 -8.62
CA ARG A 220 -30.32 -32.45 -8.44
C ARG A 220 -31.02 -31.69 -9.58
N TYR A 221 -31.49 -32.34 -10.64
CA TYR A 221 -32.03 -31.62 -11.80
C TYR A 221 -33.54 -31.29 -11.64
N ASP A 222 -33.84 -30.06 -11.25
CA ASP A 222 -35.16 -29.43 -11.40
C ASP A 222 -35.09 -28.34 -12.48
N PRO A 223 -35.81 -28.47 -13.62
CA PRO A 223 -35.82 -27.49 -14.70
C PRO A 223 -36.18 -26.06 -14.26
N THR A 224 -37.06 -25.92 -13.27
CA THR A 224 -37.52 -24.59 -12.81
C THR A 224 -36.43 -23.90 -12.01
N GLU A 225 -35.77 -24.63 -11.10
CA GLU A 225 -34.62 -24.13 -10.35
C GLU A 225 -33.41 -23.86 -11.26
N ASN A 226 -33.20 -24.67 -12.30
CA ASN A 226 -32.16 -24.40 -13.30
C ASN A 226 -32.40 -23.10 -14.06
N TYR A 227 -33.61 -22.87 -14.56
CA TYR A 227 -33.94 -21.62 -15.24
C TYR A 227 -33.74 -20.39 -14.34
N TRP A 228 -34.17 -20.46 -13.07
CA TRP A 228 -33.96 -19.36 -12.13
C TRP A 228 -32.49 -19.21 -11.70
N ARG A 229 -31.73 -20.31 -11.62
CA ARG A 229 -30.28 -20.30 -11.38
C ARG A 229 -29.54 -19.62 -12.53
N GLU A 230 -29.75 -20.04 -13.78
CA GLU A 230 -29.17 -19.40 -14.96
C GLU A 230 -29.50 -17.91 -15.01
N ARG A 231 -30.74 -17.53 -14.69
CA ARG A 231 -31.14 -16.12 -14.67
C ARG A 231 -30.48 -15.32 -13.54
N ARG A 232 -30.27 -15.91 -12.35
CA ARG A 232 -29.53 -15.30 -11.24
C ARG A 232 -28.04 -15.17 -11.57
N GLU A 233 -27.46 -16.16 -12.23
CA GLU A 233 -26.08 -16.15 -12.70
C GLU A 233 -25.88 -15.06 -13.76
N ALA A 234 -26.75 -15.01 -14.78
CA ALA A 234 -26.70 -13.97 -15.81
C ALA A 234 -26.88 -12.54 -15.23
N ALA A 235 -27.74 -12.37 -14.22
CA ALA A 235 -27.88 -11.10 -13.53
C ALA A 235 -26.61 -10.71 -12.76
N ARG A 236 -25.98 -11.66 -12.04
CA ARG A 236 -24.72 -11.44 -11.33
C ARG A 236 -23.55 -11.19 -12.27
N ASP A 237 -23.48 -11.89 -13.40
CA ASP A 237 -22.46 -11.64 -14.43
C ASP A 237 -22.60 -10.24 -15.02
N ALA A 238 -23.85 -9.78 -15.23
CA ALA A 238 -24.11 -8.41 -15.65
C ALA A 238 -23.67 -7.39 -14.59
N GLU A 239 -23.92 -7.66 -13.30
CA GLU A 239 -23.46 -6.82 -12.18
C GLU A 239 -21.92 -6.78 -12.07
N VAL A 240 -21.25 -7.94 -12.19
CA VAL A 240 -19.79 -8.05 -12.19
C VAL A 240 -19.18 -7.31 -13.37
N ALA A 241 -19.74 -7.47 -14.57
CA ALA A 241 -19.29 -6.76 -15.77
C ALA A 241 -19.50 -5.25 -15.63
N ASP A 242 -20.62 -4.81 -15.06
CA ASP A 242 -20.88 -3.40 -14.81
C ASP A 242 -19.90 -2.81 -13.79
N LEU A 243 -19.67 -3.51 -12.68
CA LEU A 243 -18.69 -3.11 -11.67
C LEU A 243 -17.28 -3.03 -12.26
N GLN A 244 -16.88 -4.01 -13.08
CA GLN A 244 -15.58 -4.02 -13.75
C GLN A 244 -15.43 -2.81 -14.69
N ARG A 245 -16.46 -2.49 -15.49
CA ARG A 245 -16.45 -1.29 -16.33
C ARG A 245 -16.30 -0.02 -15.51
N ASN A 246 -17.04 0.10 -14.40
CA ASN A 246 -16.95 1.27 -13.51
C ASN A 246 -15.54 1.40 -12.90
N LEU A 247 -14.89 0.29 -12.53
CA LEU A 247 -13.50 0.29 -12.03
C LEU A 247 -12.50 0.69 -13.13
N ASP A 248 -12.69 0.22 -14.36
CA ASP A 248 -11.82 0.56 -15.49
C ASP A 248 -11.98 2.03 -15.92
N GLU A 249 -13.20 2.57 -15.89
CA GLU A 249 -13.46 4.00 -16.11
C GLU A 249 -12.81 4.86 -15.02
N ALA A 250 -13.01 4.52 -13.74
CA ALA A 250 -12.38 5.21 -12.62
C ALA A 250 -10.84 5.14 -12.70
N TYR A 251 -10.27 4.02 -13.15
CA TYR A 251 -8.83 3.90 -13.38
C TYR A 251 -8.34 4.85 -14.47
N LYS A 252 -9.04 4.95 -15.60
CA LYS A 252 -8.68 5.88 -16.67
C LYS A 252 -8.73 7.33 -16.20
N GLU A 253 -9.78 7.71 -15.47
CA GLU A 253 -9.89 9.04 -14.86
C GLU A 253 -8.71 9.32 -13.92
N SER A 254 -8.37 8.36 -13.05
CA SER A 254 -7.23 8.47 -12.13
C SER A 254 -5.89 8.62 -12.86
N VAL A 255 -5.68 7.93 -13.99
CA VAL A 255 -4.47 8.07 -14.82
C VAL A 255 -4.38 9.48 -15.41
N GLU A 256 -5.48 10.01 -15.94
CA GLU A 256 -5.49 11.37 -16.49
C GLU A 256 -5.28 12.44 -15.42
N GLU A 257 -5.90 12.30 -14.24
CA GLU A 257 -5.63 13.19 -13.09
C GLU A 257 -4.15 13.15 -12.70
N ALA A 258 -3.57 11.95 -12.59
CA ALA A 258 -2.17 11.77 -12.20
C ALA A 258 -1.16 12.39 -13.20
N ARG A 259 -1.54 12.56 -14.47
CA ARG A 259 -0.71 13.23 -15.49
C ARG A 259 -0.62 14.74 -15.31
N HIS A 260 -1.66 15.34 -14.73
CA HIS A 260 -1.75 16.78 -14.53
C HIS A 260 -1.29 17.24 -13.15
N ASP A 261 -1.39 16.35 -12.17
CA ASP A 261 -0.96 16.63 -10.80
C ASP A 261 0.55 16.55 -10.61
N LEU A 262 1.01 17.10 -9.47
CA LEU A 262 2.38 16.93 -9.04
C LEU A 262 2.68 15.45 -8.80
N PRO A 263 3.84 14.93 -9.26
CA PRO A 263 4.20 13.54 -9.03
C PRO A 263 4.17 13.18 -7.53
N PRO A 264 3.77 11.95 -7.16
CA PRO A 264 3.79 11.48 -5.78
C PRO A 264 5.18 11.64 -5.13
N ALA A 265 5.22 11.72 -3.80
CA ALA A 265 6.47 11.90 -3.06
C ALA A 265 7.51 10.80 -3.39
N THR A 266 7.06 9.56 -3.62
CA THR A 266 7.91 8.44 -4.08
C THR A 266 8.55 8.74 -5.43
N VAL A 267 7.77 9.17 -6.42
CA VAL A 267 8.25 9.51 -7.78
C VAL A 267 9.21 10.72 -7.74
N ARG A 268 8.87 11.76 -6.98
CA ARG A 268 9.75 12.95 -6.82
C ARG A 268 11.08 12.55 -6.18
N ALA A 269 11.05 11.73 -5.13
CA ALA A 269 12.25 11.25 -4.48
C ALA A 269 13.13 10.42 -5.42
N TYR A 270 12.52 9.51 -6.20
CA TYR A 270 13.23 8.75 -7.22
C TYR A 270 13.89 9.69 -8.23
N GLN A 271 13.14 10.66 -8.76
CA GLN A 271 13.66 11.63 -9.73
C GLN A 271 14.86 12.41 -9.19
N GLN A 272 14.80 12.85 -7.93
CA GLN A 272 15.89 13.58 -7.30
C GLN A 272 17.15 12.73 -7.11
N VAL A 273 17.02 11.42 -6.90
CA VAL A 273 18.15 10.51 -6.68
C VAL A 273 18.73 9.96 -7.98
N TYR A 274 17.87 9.52 -8.90
CA TYR A 274 18.27 8.89 -10.16
C TYR A 274 18.42 9.88 -11.33
N GLY A 275 17.98 11.14 -11.17
CA GLY A 275 18.07 12.18 -12.19
C GLY A 275 17.11 11.99 -13.37
N ARG A 276 16.17 11.05 -13.28
CA ARG A 276 15.16 10.71 -14.29
C ARG A 276 13.86 10.24 -13.64
N PHE A 277 12.74 10.31 -14.36
CA PHE A 277 11.52 9.66 -13.90
C PHE A 277 11.65 8.14 -13.92
N PRO A 278 10.98 7.42 -12.99
CA PRO A 278 10.94 5.97 -13.02
C PRO A 278 10.17 5.50 -14.26
N ALA A 279 10.46 4.28 -14.71
CA ALA A 279 9.62 3.65 -15.72
C ALA A 279 8.17 3.57 -15.22
N GLY A 280 7.20 3.82 -16.10
CA GLY A 280 5.78 3.87 -15.77
C GLY A 280 5.27 5.23 -15.26
N TRP A 281 6.13 6.24 -15.14
CA TRP A 281 5.72 7.63 -14.86
C TRP A 281 6.11 8.59 -16.00
N PRO A 282 5.20 9.45 -16.50
CA PRO A 282 3.78 9.53 -16.14
C PRO A 282 3.04 8.24 -16.53
N PRO A 283 1.94 7.89 -15.84
CA PRO A 283 1.20 6.69 -16.17
C PRO A 283 0.61 6.80 -17.58
N GLU A 284 0.83 5.75 -18.37
CA GLU A 284 0.22 5.59 -19.69
C GLU A 284 -1.11 4.86 -19.53
N GLY A 285 -2.18 5.39 -20.13
CA GLY A 285 -3.42 4.63 -20.27
C GLY A 285 -3.18 3.41 -21.16
N GLU A 286 -3.93 2.31 -20.96
CA GLU A 286 -3.92 1.15 -21.85
C GLU A 286 -4.41 1.58 -23.26
N GLY A 287 -3.48 2.05 -24.10
CA GLY A 287 -3.80 2.61 -25.42
C GLY A 287 -2.61 3.02 -26.29
N GLU A 288 -1.39 3.20 -25.74
CA GLU A 288 -0.23 3.63 -26.54
C GLU A 288 0.79 2.53 -26.86
N ASN A 289 0.71 1.35 -26.24
CA ASN A 289 1.57 0.19 -26.55
C ASN A 289 0.89 -0.82 -27.49
N SER A 290 0.45 -0.35 -28.64
CA SER A 290 0.08 -1.19 -29.79
C SER A 290 0.52 -0.48 -31.07
N SER A 291 1.81 -0.59 -31.38
CA SER A 291 2.38 -0.29 -32.70
C SER A 291 3.57 -1.20 -32.96
#